data_AF-A0A6A6SJ47-F1
#
_entry.id   AF-A0A6A6SJ47-F1
#
_cell.length_a   1.000
_cell.length_b   1.000
_cell.length_c   1.000
_cell.angle_alpha   90.00
_cell.angle_beta   90.00
_cell.angle_gamma   90.00
#
_symmetry.space_group_name_H-M   'P 1'
#
loop_
_entity.id
_entity.type
_entity.pdbx_description
1 polymer ?
#
loop_
_entity_poly.entity_id
_entity_poly.type
_entity_poly.pdbx_seq_one_letter_code
_entity_poly.pdbx_strand_id
1 'polypeptide(L)'
;MAAPTVLLGEFNIKGVSECIPGEIVRTYEDLEQVVYNMASKDPRENLLHFHFSHGVCEGVLSAVLWNTNAYFNSETFVKDGKLRVFAHFRAKGAGVKKESEDGSELEKSETATSSVQSITNSTLVPTMAATVEQEDQNIVYISDDSEDEGAGAGADASDSTNDSTQPRLRGGPANSRTMVWLYDPTIHPPLPVGVSPEVWEQDFNFALVNDAAPGEPLYFARFSTCSRNRRSKIAHARMILGKYGIESPNPCTKCIAKKKVCRIYHPALEKPASSIGAKPAPVKLLGLGATCAACRVNGFGEKCRIAE
;
A
#
# COMPACT_ATOMS: atom_id res chain seq x y z
N MET A 1 -27.57 15.05 -10.19
CA MET A 1 -26.57 15.55 -11.16
C MET A 1 -26.44 14.55 -12.28
N ALA A 2 -26.14 15.00 -13.50
CA ALA A 2 -25.84 14.08 -14.60
C ALA A 2 -24.51 13.36 -14.32
N ALA A 3 -24.40 12.07 -14.67
CA ALA A 3 -23.15 11.34 -14.54
C ALA A 3 -22.13 11.91 -15.54
N PRO A 4 -20.86 12.14 -15.13
CA PRO A 4 -19.85 12.69 -16.01
C PRO A 4 -19.50 11.70 -17.12
N THR A 5 -18.99 12.21 -18.24
CA THR A 5 -18.41 11.34 -19.27
C THR A 5 -17.12 10.72 -18.74
N VAL A 6 -16.97 9.40 -18.87
CA VAL A 6 -15.77 8.69 -18.40
C VAL A 6 -14.77 8.61 -19.56
N LEU A 7 -13.56 9.16 -19.34
CA LEU A 7 -12.42 9.00 -20.24
C LEU A 7 -11.63 7.76 -19.79
N LEU A 8 -11.83 6.65 -20.49
CA LEU A 8 -11.18 5.39 -20.19
C LEU A 8 -9.88 5.25 -20.96
N GLY A 9 -8.74 5.14 -20.27
CA GLY A 9 -7.48 4.68 -20.85
C GLY A 9 -7.13 3.27 -20.39
N GLU A 10 -6.27 2.57 -21.12
CA GLU A 10 -5.64 1.34 -20.61
C GLU A 10 -4.36 1.68 -19.84
N PHE A 11 -4.15 1.00 -18.71
CA PHE A 11 -3.00 1.23 -17.85
C PHE A 11 -1.69 0.85 -18.58
N ASN A 12 -0.68 1.70 -18.50
CA ASN A 12 0.60 1.60 -19.23
C ASN A 12 0.53 1.66 -20.77
N ILE A 13 -0.64 1.89 -21.37
CA ILE A 13 -0.76 2.15 -22.81
C ILE A 13 -0.93 3.64 -23.06
N LYS A 14 -0.03 4.22 -23.84
CA LYS A 14 -0.10 5.64 -24.22
C LYS A 14 -1.12 5.83 -25.34
N GLY A 15 -1.90 6.92 -25.25
CA GLY A 15 -2.48 7.57 -26.43
C GLY A 15 -3.88 7.15 -26.85
N VAL A 16 -4.53 6.19 -26.18
CA VAL A 16 -5.94 5.87 -26.47
C VAL A 16 -6.77 6.10 -25.22
N SER A 17 -7.69 7.05 -25.32
CA SER A 17 -8.77 7.20 -24.34
C SER A 17 -10.08 7.10 -25.07
N GLU A 18 -10.89 6.11 -24.71
CA GLU A 18 -12.26 5.99 -25.20
C GLU A 18 -13.20 6.76 -24.28
N CYS A 19 -14.26 7.33 -24.86
CA CYS A 19 -15.26 8.10 -24.13
C CYS A 19 -16.47 7.22 -23.87
N ILE A 20 -16.81 7.03 -22.60
CA ILE A 20 -17.96 6.26 -22.17
C ILE A 20 -18.98 7.25 -21.57
N PRO A 21 -20.19 7.37 -22.14
CA PRO A 21 -21.24 8.19 -21.55
C PRO A 21 -21.53 7.76 -20.10
N GLY A 22 -21.65 8.70 -19.17
CA GLY A 22 -21.87 8.39 -17.76
C GLY A 22 -23.19 7.64 -17.51
N GLU A 23 -24.17 7.83 -18.40
CA GLU A 23 -25.49 7.22 -18.30
C GLU A 23 -25.49 5.70 -18.43
N ILE A 24 -24.48 5.14 -19.09
CA ILE A 24 -24.33 3.69 -19.32
C ILE A 24 -23.44 3.01 -18.28
N VAL A 25 -22.76 3.76 -17.41
CA VAL A 25 -21.86 3.23 -16.36
C VAL A 25 -22.25 3.74 -14.97
N ARG A 26 -23.52 3.56 -14.62
CA ARG A 26 -24.10 4.08 -13.36
C ARG A 26 -23.60 3.32 -12.15
N THR A 27 -23.31 2.04 -12.32
CA THR A 27 -22.71 1.19 -11.31
C THR A 27 -21.28 0.81 -11.71
N TYR A 28 -20.51 0.36 -10.73
CA TYR A 28 -19.14 -0.10 -10.95
C TYR A 28 -19.14 -1.38 -11.81
N GLU A 29 -20.16 -2.22 -11.67
CA GLU A 29 -20.34 -3.43 -12.50
C GLU A 29 -20.62 -3.07 -13.97
N ASP A 30 -21.44 -2.04 -14.23
CA ASP A 30 -21.66 -1.52 -15.59
C ASP A 30 -20.34 -1.07 -16.23
N LEU A 31 -19.51 -0.34 -15.45
CA LEU A 31 -18.19 0.10 -15.89
C LEU A 31 -17.30 -1.10 -16.25
N GLU A 32 -17.20 -2.10 -15.37
CA GLU A 32 -16.43 -3.32 -15.63
C GLU A 32 -16.88 -4.01 -16.91
N GLN A 33 -18.20 -4.22 -17.07
CA GLN A 33 -18.75 -4.94 -18.22
C GLN A 33 -18.46 -4.20 -19.53
N VAL A 34 -18.67 -2.88 -19.56
CA VAL A 34 -18.36 -2.04 -20.73
C VAL A 34 -16.87 -2.15 -21.07
N VAL A 35 -15.99 -2.07 -20.07
CA VAL A 35 -14.54 -2.14 -20.26
C VAL A 35 -14.06 -3.51 -20.75
N TYR A 36 -14.61 -4.61 -20.22
CA TYR A 36 -14.29 -5.96 -20.71
C TYR A 36 -14.68 -6.12 -22.18
N ASN A 37 -15.86 -5.62 -22.57
CA ASN A 37 -16.33 -5.67 -23.94
C ASN A 37 -15.45 -4.83 -24.88
N MET A 38 -15.11 -3.60 -24.50
CA MET A 38 -14.25 -2.72 -25.29
C MET A 38 -12.84 -3.30 -25.47
N ALA A 39 -12.25 -3.84 -24.40
CA ALA A 39 -10.91 -4.42 -24.44
C ALA A 39 -10.86 -5.85 -25.02
N SER A 40 -12.02 -6.43 -25.36
CA SER A 40 -12.13 -7.84 -25.79
C SER A 40 -11.42 -8.82 -24.84
N LYS A 41 -11.61 -8.66 -23.53
CA LYS A 41 -11.00 -9.50 -22.48
C LYS A 41 -12.05 -10.38 -21.81
N ASP A 42 -11.72 -11.64 -21.55
CA ASP A 42 -12.60 -12.54 -20.78
C ASP A 42 -12.50 -12.23 -19.27
N PRO A 43 -13.61 -11.89 -18.59
CA PRO A 43 -13.64 -11.71 -17.14
C PRO A 43 -13.31 -12.98 -16.34
N ARG A 44 -13.31 -14.17 -16.93
CA ARG A 44 -12.88 -15.43 -16.28
C ARG A 44 -11.37 -15.54 -16.20
N GLU A 45 -10.68 -15.00 -17.19
CA GLU A 45 -9.22 -15.07 -17.30
C GLU A 45 -8.54 -13.82 -16.75
N ASN A 46 -9.27 -12.72 -16.60
CA ASN A 46 -8.71 -11.43 -16.22
C ASN A 46 -9.40 -10.87 -14.97
N LEU A 47 -8.62 -10.19 -14.14
CA LEU A 47 -9.05 -9.37 -13.03
C LEU A 47 -8.85 -7.91 -13.42
N LEU A 48 -9.95 -7.18 -13.53
CA LEU A 48 -10.00 -5.76 -13.83
C LEU A 48 -10.06 -4.95 -12.54
N HIS A 49 -9.32 -3.86 -12.50
CA HIS A 49 -9.49 -2.78 -11.52
C HIS A 49 -9.11 -1.46 -12.17
N PHE A 50 -9.51 -0.35 -11.55
CA PHE A 50 -9.36 0.97 -12.15
C PHE A 50 -8.49 1.89 -11.30
N HIS A 51 -7.82 2.85 -11.95
CA HIS A 51 -6.98 3.86 -11.32
C HIS A 51 -7.32 5.27 -11.81
N PHE A 52 -7.01 6.30 -11.02
CA PHE A 52 -7.08 7.71 -11.44
C PHE A 52 -5.80 8.24 -12.09
N SER A 53 -4.68 7.52 -11.97
CA SER A 53 -3.38 7.90 -12.53
C SER A 53 -2.81 6.81 -13.42
N HIS A 54 -2.00 7.23 -14.40
CA HIS A 54 -1.27 6.33 -15.28
C HIS A 54 0.04 5.89 -14.62
N GLY A 55 0.45 4.63 -14.81
CA GLY A 55 1.82 4.16 -14.52
C GLY A 55 2.09 3.68 -13.10
N VAL A 56 1.28 4.05 -12.10
CA VAL A 56 1.40 3.52 -10.74
C VAL A 56 0.09 2.90 -10.29
N CYS A 57 0.16 1.67 -9.79
CA CYS A 57 -0.99 0.93 -9.24
C CYS A 57 -1.36 1.48 -7.83
N GLU A 58 -1.55 2.79 -7.74
CA GLU A 58 -1.98 3.56 -6.56
C GLU A 58 -3.31 4.26 -6.91
N GLY A 59 -4.12 4.60 -5.90
CA GLY A 59 -5.43 5.23 -6.12
C GLY A 59 -6.43 4.33 -6.86
N VAL A 60 -6.59 3.08 -6.39
CA VAL A 60 -7.59 2.15 -6.92
C VAL A 60 -8.98 2.72 -6.69
N LEU A 61 -9.81 2.68 -7.73
CA LEU A 61 -11.17 3.15 -7.69
C LEU A 61 -12.02 2.19 -6.84
N SER A 62 -12.74 2.73 -5.86
CA SER A 62 -13.60 1.93 -4.98
C SER A 62 -14.99 1.77 -5.57
N ALA A 63 -15.46 0.53 -5.69
CA ALA A 63 -16.82 0.22 -6.16
C ALA A 63 -17.91 0.91 -5.31
N VAL A 64 -17.72 0.99 -3.99
CA VAL A 64 -18.68 1.64 -3.08
C VAL A 64 -18.76 3.14 -3.35
N LEU A 65 -17.60 3.79 -3.52
CA LEU A 65 -17.54 5.23 -3.79
C LEU A 65 -18.05 5.55 -5.21
N TRP A 66 -17.87 4.65 -6.16
CA TRP A 66 -18.48 4.76 -7.49
C TRP A 66 -20.00 4.69 -7.42
N ASN A 67 -20.55 3.64 -6.81
CA ASN A 67 -21.99 3.40 -6.75
C ASN A 67 -22.75 4.45 -5.93
N THR A 68 -22.05 5.16 -5.04
CA THR A 68 -22.61 6.29 -4.28
C THR A 68 -22.38 7.65 -4.95
N ASN A 69 -21.84 7.66 -6.18
CA ASN A 69 -21.50 8.85 -6.95
C ASN A 69 -20.50 9.79 -6.25
N ALA A 70 -19.73 9.29 -5.26
CA ALA A 70 -18.80 10.11 -4.49
C ALA A 70 -17.71 10.73 -5.37
N TYR A 71 -17.28 10.01 -6.42
CA TYR A 71 -16.31 10.54 -7.39
C TYR A 71 -16.90 11.56 -8.36
N PHE A 72 -18.21 11.55 -8.59
CA PHE A 72 -18.85 12.37 -9.63
C PHE A 72 -19.15 13.79 -9.15
N ASN A 73 -19.25 13.96 -7.83
CA ASN A 73 -19.59 15.23 -7.20
C ASN A 73 -18.35 16.03 -6.76
N SER A 74 -17.15 15.60 -7.14
CA SER A 74 -15.90 16.20 -6.70
C SER A 74 -15.15 16.78 -7.89
N GLU A 75 -14.93 18.09 -7.84
CA GLU A 75 -14.10 18.83 -8.82
C GLU A 75 -12.66 18.31 -8.89
N THR A 76 -12.21 17.62 -7.83
CA THR A 76 -10.90 16.97 -7.79
C THR A 76 -10.79 15.86 -8.84
N PHE A 77 -11.86 15.09 -9.05
CA PHE A 77 -11.87 13.92 -9.93
C PHE A 77 -12.51 14.24 -11.29
N VAL A 78 -13.53 15.10 -11.30
CA VAL A 78 -14.24 15.50 -12.53
C VAL A 78 -13.72 16.85 -12.99
N LYS A 79 -13.12 16.88 -14.18
CA LYS A 79 -12.66 18.11 -14.85
C LYS A 79 -13.40 18.28 -16.15
N ASP A 80 -14.01 19.43 -16.37
CA ASP A 80 -14.79 19.75 -17.57
C ASP A 80 -15.91 18.74 -17.86
N GLY A 81 -16.57 18.26 -16.79
CA GLY A 81 -17.62 17.24 -16.88
C GLY A 81 -17.11 15.84 -17.25
N LYS A 82 -15.79 15.61 -17.18
CA LYS A 82 -15.14 14.36 -17.55
C LYS A 82 -14.38 13.75 -16.37
N LEU A 83 -14.56 12.44 -16.17
CA LEU A 83 -13.84 11.64 -15.18
C LEU A 83 -12.82 10.76 -15.89
N ARG A 84 -11.52 10.96 -15.61
CA ARG A 84 -10.47 10.14 -16.22
C ARG A 84 -10.17 8.91 -15.37
N VAL A 85 -10.21 7.73 -16.00
CA VAL A 85 -10.01 6.44 -15.35
C VAL A 85 -9.11 5.56 -16.21
N PHE A 86 -8.26 4.75 -15.59
CA PHE A 86 -7.36 3.81 -16.26
C PHE A 86 -7.70 2.36 -15.89
N ALA A 87 -8.07 1.54 -16.87
CA ALA A 87 -8.31 0.12 -16.70
C ALA A 87 -7.00 -0.66 -16.60
N HIS A 88 -6.87 -1.49 -15.56
CA HIS A 88 -5.72 -2.36 -15.34
C HIS A 88 -6.19 -3.81 -15.24
N PHE A 89 -5.81 -4.60 -16.25
CA PHE A 89 -6.08 -6.03 -16.31
C PHE A 89 -4.91 -6.83 -15.73
N ARG A 90 -5.21 -7.84 -14.93
CA ARG A 90 -4.26 -8.84 -14.43
C ARG A 90 -4.78 -10.25 -14.72
N ALA A 91 -3.93 -11.14 -15.24
CA ALA A 91 -4.33 -12.52 -15.46
C ALA A 91 -4.70 -13.22 -14.13
N LYS A 92 -5.89 -13.80 -14.06
CA LYS A 92 -6.32 -14.69 -12.96
C LYS A 92 -5.53 -15.98 -13.07
N GLY A 93 -4.74 -16.30 -12.05
CA GLY A 93 -3.94 -17.54 -12.03
C GLY A 93 -2.48 -17.38 -12.45
N ALA A 94 -1.98 -16.18 -12.74
CA ALA A 94 -0.53 -15.94 -12.87
C ALA A 94 0.24 -16.05 -11.52
N GLY A 95 -0.38 -16.60 -10.49
CA GLY A 95 0.21 -16.85 -9.18
C GLY A 95 1.14 -18.06 -9.21
N VAL A 96 2.44 -17.78 -9.17
CA VAL A 96 3.52 -18.69 -8.75
C VAL A 96 3.77 -19.87 -9.69
N LYS A 97 4.24 -19.60 -10.92
CA LYS A 97 5.24 -20.51 -11.48
C LYS A 97 6.50 -20.32 -10.65
N LYS A 98 6.79 -21.27 -9.75
CA LYS A 98 8.16 -21.52 -9.29
C LYS A 98 8.98 -21.68 -10.57
N GLU A 99 10.01 -20.86 -10.74
CA GLU A 99 11.03 -21.08 -11.77
C GLU A 99 11.65 -22.46 -11.52
N SER A 100 11.10 -23.47 -12.17
CA SER A 100 11.86 -24.65 -12.58
C SER A 100 12.30 -24.36 -14.00
N GLU A 101 13.58 -24.09 -14.15
CA GLU A 101 14.28 -24.23 -15.42
C GLU A 101 14.00 -25.63 -15.96
N ASP A 102 13.26 -25.75 -17.05
CA ASP A 102 13.57 -26.75 -18.06
C ASP A 102 12.95 -26.41 -19.42
N GLY A 103 13.80 -26.52 -20.45
CA GLY A 103 13.52 -26.86 -21.84
C GLY A 103 12.38 -26.19 -22.62
N SER A 104 12.77 -25.43 -23.65
CA SER A 104 12.46 -25.69 -25.08
C SER A 104 11.02 -26.14 -25.42
N GLU A 105 10.26 -25.46 -26.27
CA GLU A 105 10.50 -25.43 -27.72
C GLU A 105 9.59 -24.39 -28.41
N LEU A 106 10.10 -23.80 -29.49
CA LEU A 106 9.39 -22.89 -30.40
C LEU A 106 8.20 -23.59 -31.06
N GLU A 107 7.07 -22.90 -31.23
CA GLU A 107 6.36 -22.91 -32.52
C GLU A 107 5.63 -21.57 -32.81
N LYS A 108 5.64 -21.24 -34.10
CA LYS A 108 5.14 -20.04 -34.78
C LYS A 108 3.62 -19.86 -34.59
N SER A 109 3.17 -18.61 -34.48
CA SER A 109 1.78 -18.25 -34.76
C SER A 109 1.73 -16.98 -35.61
N GLU A 110 0.99 -17.08 -36.70
CA GLU A 110 0.91 -16.12 -37.80
C GLU A 110 -0.08 -14.98 -37.50
N THR A 111 0.30 -13.82 -38.00
CA THR A 111 -0.31 -12.51 -37.91
C THR A 111 -1.63 -12.42 -38.69
N ALA A 112 -2.71 -11.97 -38.04
CA ALA A 112 -3.90 -11.45 -38.70
C ALA A 112 -4.13 -10.00 -38.28
N THR A 113 -3.73 -9.08 -39.16
CA THR A 113 -3.98 -7.64 -39.10
C THR A 113 -5.44 -7.33 -39.42
N SER A 114 -6.16 -6.69 -38.50
CA SER A 114 -7.46 -6.08 -38.78
C SER A 114 -7.34 -4.55 -38.67
N SER A 115 -7.62 -3.90 -39.80
CA SER A 115 -7.61 -2.44 -40.00
C SER A 115 -8.91 -1.83 -39.46
N VAL A 116 -8.81 -0.84 -38.56
CA VAL A 116 -9.93 0.02 -38.18
C VAL A 116 -9.55 1.48 -38.43
N GLN A 117 -10.44 2.16 -39.17
CA GLN A 117 -10.27 3.52 -39.66
C GLN A 117 -10.41 4.56 -38.53
N SER A 118 -9.46 5.49 -38.48
CA SER A 118 -9.45 6.64 -37.59
C SER A 118 -10.31 7.79 -38.14
N ILE A 119 -11.26 8.28 -37.35
CA ILE A 119 -11.96 9.55 -37.59
C ILE A 119 -11.31 10.58 -36.66
N THR A 120 -10.66 11.58 -37.24
CA THR A 120 -10.09 12.72 -36.52
C THR A 120 -11.07 13.89 -36.57
N ASN A 121 -11.36 14.50 -35.42
CA ASN A 121 -11.89 15.85 -35.37
C ASN A 121 -11.12 16.67 -34.32
N SER A 122 -10.61 17.80 -34.80
CA SER A 122 -9.72 18.75 -34.14
C SER A 122 -10.55 19.88 -33.54
N THR A 123 -10.27 20.30 -32.30
CA THR A 123 -10.76 21.60 -31.78
C THR A 123 -9.82 22.14 -30.69
N LEU A 124 -9.27 23.33 -30.97
CA LEU A 124 -8.54 24.28 -30.09
C LEU A 124 -9.55 24.89 -29.07
N VAL A 125 -9.26 25.35 -27.86
CA VAL A 125 -8.42 26.48 -27.36
C VAL A 125 -8.54 26.48 -25.78
N PRO A 126 -8.29 27.55 -24.99
CA PRO A 126 -7.04 28.24 -24.60
C PRO A 126 -6.68 28.06 -23.11
N THR A 127 -5.44 28.43 -22.79
CA THR A 127 -4.80 28.47 -21.47
C THR A 127 -5.07 29.79 -20.72
N MET A 128 -5.31 29.73 -19.41
CA MET A 128 -5.19 30.87 -18.50
C MET A 128 -4.45 30.45 -17.22
N ALA A 129 -3.47 31.26 -16.83
CA ALA A 129 -2.59 31.07 -15.69
C ALA A 129 -3.13 31.76 -14.43
N ALA A 130 -2.80 31.23 -13.26
CA ALA A 130 -2.95 31.92 -11.99
C ALA A 130 -1.75 31.65 -11.08
N THR A 131 -1.14 32.74 -10.64
CA THR A 131 -0.04 32.87 -9.67
C THR A 131 -0.55 32.76 -8.24
N VAL A 132 0.22 32.11 -7.37
CA VAL A 132 0.00 32.08 -5.90
C VAL A 132 1.28 32.57 -5.23
N GLU A 133 1.14 33.63 -4.42
CA GLU A 133 2.17 34.17 -3.54
C GLU A 133 2.28 33.32 -2.27
N GLN A 134 3.51 33.09 -1.82
CA GLN A 134 3.86 32.24 -0.68
C GLN A 134 4.55 33.11 0.37
N GLU A 135 3.97 33.21 1.57
CA GLU A 135 4.56 33.89 2.73
C GLU A 135 5.46 32.93 3.52
N ASP A 136 6.67 33.40 3.80
CA ASP A 136 7.71 32.74 4.58
C ASP A 136 7.38 32.70 6.08
N GLN A 137 7.43 31.50 6.68
CA GLN A 137 7.56 31.35 8.14
C GLN A 137 8.69 30.38 8.51
N ASN A 138 9.76 31.02 8.94
CA ASN A 138 10.81 30.64 9.89
C ASN A 138 10.67 29.25 10.58
N ILE A 139 11.50 28.29 10.16
CA ILE A 139 11.62 26.95 10.77
C ILE A 139 12.95 26.82 11.51
N VAL A 140 12.88 26.42 12.79
CA VAL A 140 14.02 26.04 13.62
C VAL A 140 14.45 24.61 13.26
N TYR A 141 15.66 24.47 12.71
CA TYR A 141 16.30 23.19 12.40
C TYR A 141 16.77 22.49 13.68
N ILE A 142 16.39 21.23 13.86
CA ILE A 142 17.08 20.31 14.77
C ILE A 142 18.12 19.58 13.92
N SER A 143 19.38 19.89 14.13
CA SER A 143 20.52 19.25 13.48
C SER A 143 20.59 17.77 13.87
N ASP A 144 20.60 16.90 12.88
CA ASP A 144 20.92 15.48 13.00
C ASP A 144 22.46 15.37 13.03
N ASP A 145 23.02 15.01 14.19
CA ASP A 145 24.42 14.59 14.31
C ASP A 145 24.58 13.22 13.64
N SER A 146 24.88 13.25 12.34
CA SER A 146 25.35 12.09 11.59
C SER A 146 26.83 11.86 11.92
N GLU A 147 27.11 10.90 12.79
CA GLU A 147 28.45 10.37 12.98
C GLU A 147 28.89 9.61 11.72
N ASP A 148 30.09 10.01 11.30
CA ASP A 148 30.89 9.67 10.14
C ASP A 148 31.34 8.19 10.15
N GLU A 149 30.92 7.42 9.15
CA GLU A 149 31.44 6.07 8.88
C GLU A 149 32.73 6.21 8.07
N GLY A 150 33.84 6.29 8.80
CA GLY A 150 35.19 6.33 8.26
C GLY A 150 35.55 5.09 7.44
N ALA A 151 35.96 5.33 6.20
CA ALA A 151 36.59 4.35 5.33
C ALA A 151 37.98 3.95 5.88
N GLY A 152 38.12 2.69 6.28
CA GLY A 152 39.40 2.07 6.63
C GLY A 152 39.75 0.94 5.67
N ALA A 153 40.59 1.24 4.68
CA ALA A 153 41.33 0.23 3.93
C ALA A 153 42.68 0.00 4.60
N GLY A 154 43.02 -1.27 4.84
CA GLY A 154 44.33 -1.68 5.36
C GLY A 154 44.48 -3.19 5.32
N ALA A 155 45.26 -3.67 4.36
CA ALA A 155 45.71 -5.05 4.27
C ALA A 155 46.68 -5.37 5.42
N ASP A 156 46.66 -6.61 5.92
CA ASP A 156 47.85 -7.46 5.89
C ASP A 156 47.59 -8.89 6.36
N ALA A 157 48.36 -9.78 5.77
CA ALA A 157 48.32 -11.23 5.93
C ALA A 157 48.99 -11.70 7.21
N SER A 158 48.41 -12.72 7.84
CA SER A 158 49.17 -13.78 8.53
C SER A 158 48.26 -14.95 8.89
N ASP A 159 48.44 -16.01 8.11
CA ASP A 159 48.59 -17.41 8.53
C ASP A 159 48.55 -17.68 10.04
N SER A 160 47.56 -18.46 10.48
CA SER A 160 47.75 -19.47 11.53
C SER A 160 46.55 -20.41 11.55
N THR A 161 46.79 -21.63 11.10
CA THR A 161 45.94 -22.80 11.30
C THR A 161 45.67 -23.01 12.79
N ASN A 162 44.40 -22.99 13.20
CA ASN A 162 43.98 -23.70 14.39
C ASN A 162 42.61 -24.33 14.16
N ASP A 163 42.68 -25.60 13.77
CA ASP A 163 41.60 -26.56 13.74
C ASP A 163 41.09 -26.78 15.17
N SER A 164 39.97 -26.15 15.49
CA SER A 164 39.13 -26.52 16.61
C SER A 164 37.72 -26.66 16.10
N THR A 165 37.48 -27.87 15.58
CA THR A 165 36.17 -28.42 15.24
C THR A 165 35.27 -28.42 16.48
N GLN A 166 34.64 -27.28 16.79
CA GLN A 166 33.50 -27.24 17.69
C GLN A 166 32.27 -27.75 16.93
N PRO A 167 31.50 -28.69 17.51
CA PRO A 167 30.29 -29.17 16.88
C PRO A 167 29.28 -28.02 16.78
N ARG A 168 28.97 -27.62 15.53
CA ARG A 168 27.82 -26.77 15.23
C ARG A 168 26.57 -27.46 15.75
N LEU A 169 26.13 -27.06 16.94
CA LEU A 169 24.83 -27.42 17.47
C LEU A 169 23.80 -26.97 16.44
N ARG A 170 23.19 -27.95 15.77
CA ARG A 170 22.08 -27.77 14.85
C ARG A 170 21.05 -26.88 15.52
N GLY A 171 20.72 -25.76 14.84
CA GLY A 171 19.68 -24.84 15.26
C GLY A 171 18.42 -25.63 15.60
N GLY A 172 18.07 -25.63 16.89
CA GLY A 172 16.78 -26.12 17.34
C GLY A 172 15.67 -25.36 16.59
N PRO A 173 14.52 -26.00 16.33
CA PRO A 173 13.41 -25.33 15.68
C PRO A 173 13.10 -24.07 16.49
N ALA A 174 13.21 -22.91 15.84
CA ALA A 174 12.75 -21.65 16.41
C ALA A 174 11.23 -21.73 16.53
N ASN A 175 10.77 -22.36 17.61
CA ASN A 175 9.39 -22.35 18.06
C ASN A 175 9.09 -20.92 18.51
N SER A 176 8.94 -20.01 17.54
CA SER A 176 8.33 -18.71 17.74
C SER A 176 6.87 -19.00 18.10
N ARG A 177 6.66 -19.25 19.40
CA ARG A 177 5.34 -19.40 20.00
C ARG A 177 4.62 -18.11 19.68
N THR A 178 3.74 -18.17 18.68
CA THR A 178 2.93 -17.02 18.27
C THR A 178 2.05 -16.71 19.47
N MET A 179 2.42 -15.70 20.26
CA MET A 179 1.55 -15.20 21.31
C MET A 179 0.28 -14.70 20.63
N VAL A 180 -0.82 -15.41 20.85
CA VAL A 180 -2.13 -14.95 20.47
C VAL A 180 -2.52 -13.92 21.54
N TRP A 181 -2.54 -12.65 21.15
CA TRP A 181 -3.03 -11.59 22.03
C TRP A 181 -4.55 -11.72 22.13
N LEU A 182 -5.04 -12.30 23.22
CA LEU A 182 -6.46 -12.28 23.50
C LEU A 182 -6.85 -10.86 23.95
N TYR A 183 -7.85 -10.28 23.30
CA TYR A 183 -8.41 -9.01 23.74
C TYR A 183 -9.07 -9.19 25.11
N ASP A 184 -8.47 -8.57 26.13
CA ASP A 184 -9.06 -8.41 27.45
C ASP A 184 -9.62 -6.98 27.62
N PRO A 185 -10.95 -6.78 27.69
CA PRO A 185 -11.55 -5.45 27.85
C PRO A 185 -11.28 -4.81 29.21
N THR A 186 -10.79 -5.57 30.20
CA THR A 186 -10.41 -5.02 31.51
C THR A 186 -9.03 -4.35 31.48
N ILE A 187 -8.18 -4.76 30.54
CA ILE A 187 -6.80 -4.27 30.37
C ILE A 187 -6.70 -3.32 29.17
N HIS A 188 -7.46 -3.59 28.11
CA HIS A 188 -7.40 -2.82 26.87
C HIS A 188 -8.61 -1.87 26.78
N PRO A 189 -8.39 -0.55 26.62
CA PRO A 189 -9.50 0.39 26.42
C PRO A 189 -10.29 0.01 25.17
N PRO A 190 -11.59 0.34 25.06
CA PRO A 190 -12.34 0.07 23.83
C PRO A 190 -11.77 0.86 22.65
N LEU A 191 -11.93 0.33 21.43
CA LEU A 191 -11.63 1.09 20.22
C LEU A 191 -12.48 2.37 20.18
N PRO A 192 -11.93 3.50 19.70
CA PRO A 192 -12.70 4.73 19.53
C PRO A 192 -13.96 4.49 18.68
N VAL A 193 -15.04 5.18 19.03
CA VAL A 193 -16.32 5.10 18.29
C VAL A 193 -16.08 5.46 16.82
N GLY A 194 -16.64 4.66 15.91
CA GLY A 194 -16.50 4.83 14.46
C GLY A 194 -15.25 4.16 13.86
N VAL A 195 -14.41 3.51 14.67
CA VAL A 195 -13.35 2.66 14.13
C VAL A 195 -13.95 1.34 13.66
N SER A 196 -13.93 1.12 12.34
CA SER A 196 -14.25 -0.15 11.69
C SER A 196 -13.06 -0.65 10.86
N PRO A 197 -13.05 -1.93 10.44
CA PRO A 197 -12.04 -2.44 9.50
C PRO A 197 -11.95 -1.63 8.19
N GLU A 198 -13.07 -1.16 7.68
CA GLU A 198 -13.15 -0.37 6.45
C GLU A 198 -12.54 1.02 6.65
N VAL A 199 -12.84 1.66 7.78
CA VAL A 199 -12.23 2.95 8.15
C VAL A 199 -10.73 2.79 8.39
N TRP A 200 -10.29 1.68 9.01
CA TRP A 200 -8.86 1.36 9.14
C TRP A 200 -8.16 1.27 7.79
N GLU A 201 -8.77 0.60 6.81
CA GLU A 201 -8.19 0.46 5.48
C GLU A 201 -8.09 1.79 4.74
N GLN A 202 -9.12 2.64 4.84
CA GLN A 202 -9.09 4.01 4.29
C GLN A 202 -7.96 4.83 4.91
N ASP A 203 -7.86 4.85 6.24
CA ASP A 203 -6.83 5.58 6.96
C ASP A 203 -5.41 5.06 6.67
N PHE A 204 -5.26 3.73 6.55
CA PHE A 204 -3.98 3.13 6.19
C PHE A 204 -3.55 3.52 4.77
N ASN A 205 -4.47 3.47 3.81
CA ASN A 205 -4.21 3.88 2.43
C ASN A 205 -3.87 5.38 2.36
N PHE A 206 -4.57 6.22 3.13
CA PHE A 206 -4.25 7.63 3.27
C PHE A 206 -2.83 7.83 3.83
N ALA A 207 -2.47 7.14 4.91
CA ALA A 207 -1.14 7.23 5.53
C ALA A 207 -0.02 6.62 4.67
N LEU A 208 -0.36 5.79 3.68
CA LEU A 208 0.59 5.19 2.74
C LEU A 208 1.05 6.20 1.66
N VAL A 209 0.16 7.11 1.27
CA VAL A 209 0.40 8.10 0.21
C VAL A 209 0.75 9.48 0.76
N ASN A 210 0.24 9.85 1.94
CA ASN A 210 0.49 11.13 2.57
C ASN A 210 1.53 11.02 3.69
N ASP A 211 2.46 11.96 3.73
CA ASP A 211 3.37 12.11 4.86
C ASP A 211 2.65 12.77 6.06
N ALA A 212 3.24 12.68 7.25
CA ALA A 212 2.78 13.50 8.38
C ALA A 212 3.12 14.97 8.12
N ALA A 213 2.48 15.90 8.83
CA ALA A 213 2.88 17.30 8.71
C ALA A 213 4.27 17.53 9.37
N PRO A 214 5.07 18.51 8.92
CA PRO A 214 6.30 18.89 9.61
C PRO A 214 6.06 19.14 11.10
N GLY A 215 6.87 18.50 11.94
CA GLY A 215 6.73 18.56 13.41
C GLY A 215 5.85 17.46 14.02
N GLU A 216 5.06 16.74 13.21
CA GLU A 216 4.30 15.60 13.70
C GLU A 216 5.16 14.33 13.86
N PRO A 217 4.77 13.40 14.74
CA PRO A 217 5.46 12.14 14.90
C PRO A 217 5.62 11.38 13.58
N LEU A 218 6.85 10.91 13.33
CA LEU A 218 7.23 10.17 12.13
C LEU A 218 7.12 10.98 10.82
N TYR A 219 7.14 12.31 10.85
CA TYR A 219 7.41 13.12 9.66
C TYR A 219 8.71 12.67 8.98
N PHE A 220 8.70 12.59 7.66
CA PHE A 220 9.87 12.20 6.89
C PHE A 220 9.94 12.99 5.58
N ALA A 221 10.76 14.04 5.54
CA ALA A 221 10.86 14.98 4.40
C ALA A 221 11.02 14.32 3.02
N ARG A 222 11.56 13.10 2.95
CA ARG A 222 11.74 12.33 1.71
C ARG A 222 10.72 11.18 1.54
N PHE A 223 9.52 11.32 2.11
CA PHE A 223 8.50 10.26 2.13
C PHE A 223 8.09 9.82 0.72
N SER A 224 7.90 10.76 -0.20
CA SER A 224 7.55 10.47 -1.60
C SER A 224 8.61 9.63 -2.33
N THR A 225 9.89 9.78 -1.96
CA THR A 225 11.00 9.00 -2.54
C THR A 225 11.27 7.67 -1.82
N CYS A 226 10.57 7.40 -0.71
CA CYS A 226 10.73 6.14 0.01
C CYS A 226 10.17 4.96 -0.78
N SER A 227 10.86 3.82 -0.67
CA SER A 227 10.31 2.55 -1.15
C SER A 227 8.95 2.28 -0.51
N ARG A 228 8.06 1.64 -1.26
CA ARG A 228 6.70 1.29 -0.80
C ARG A 228 6.73 0.50 0.51
N ASN A 229 7.71 -0.39 0.68
CA ASN A 229 7.89 -1.15 1.92
C ASN A 229 8.21 -0.26 3.12
N ARG A 230 9.03 0.78 2.94
CA ARG A 230 9.33 1.74 4.00
C ARG A 230 8.12 2.63 4.30
N ARG A 231 7.41 3.13 3.28
CA ARG A 231 6.15 3.88 3.44
C ARG A 231 5.11 3.07 4.22
N SER A 232 4.94 1.79 3.88
CA SER A 232 4.03 0.88 4.59
C SER A 232 4.40 0.71 6.08
N LYS A 233 5.69 0.57 6.41
CA LYS A 233 6.15 0.51 7.81
C LYS A 233 5.83 1.79 8.58
N ILE A 234 6.06 2.96 7.95
CA ILE A 234 5.76 4.28 8.53
C ILE A 234 4.25 4.43 8.72
N ALA A 235 3.44 4.10 7.71
CA ALA A 235 1.98 4.14 7.77
C ALA A 235 1.45 3.31 8.95
N HIS A 236 1.90 2.06 9.09
CA HIS A 236 1.49 1.23 10.23
C HIS A 236 1.91 1.83 11.58
N ALA A 237 3.11 2.39 11.68
CA ALA A 237 3.57 3.01 12.92
C ALA A 237 2.74 4.24 13.29
N ARG A 238 2.34 5.07 12.31
CA ARG A 238 1.42 6.20 12.52
C ARG A 238 0.06 5.75 13.03
N MET A 239 -0.51 4.72 12.41
CA MET A 239 -1.80 4.16 12.84
C MET A 239 -1.75 3.72 14.31
N ILE A 240 -0.67 3.07 14.73
CA ILE A 240 -0.44 2.64 16.13
C ILE A 240 -0.24 3.83 17.09
N LEU A 241 0.48 4.87 16.66
CA LEU A 241 0.67 6.07 17.48
C LEU A 241 -0.63 6.87 17.64
N GLY A 242 -1.51 6.81 16.65
CA GLY A 242 -2.83 7.43 16.65
C GLY A 242 -3.92 6.54 17.28
N LYS A 243 -5.09 6.55 16.64
CA LYS A 243 -6.34 5.98 17.20
C LYS A 243 -6.43 4.46 17.20
N TYR A 244 -5.49 3.76 16.55
CA TYR A 244 -5.54 2.29 16.38
C TYR A 244 -4.59 1.53 17.29
N GLY A 245 -3.74 2.22 18.05
CA GLY A 245 -2.82 1.56 18.96
C GLY A 245 -3.07 1.91 20.41
N ILE A 246 -2.62 1.01 21.26
CA ILE A 246 -2.69 1.08 22.72
C ILE A 246 -1.29 0.90 23.30
N GLU A 247 -1.12 1.27 24.56
CA GLU A 247 0.11 0.93 25.29
C GLU A 247 0.24 -0.59 25.41
N SER A 248 1.43 -1.10 25.10
CA SER A 248 1.74 -2.51 25.22
C SER A 248 1.79 -2.87 26.69
N PRO A 249 0.99 -3.85 27.17
CA PRO A 249 1.07 -4.31 28.56
C PRO A 249 2.47 -4.85 28.87
N ASN A 250 3.14 -5.37 27.85
CA ASN A 250 4.51 -5.85 27.94
C ASN A 250 5.38 -5.02 26.97
N PRO A 251 5.98 -3.89 27.42
CA PRO A 251 6.81 -3.05 26.58
C PRO A 251 8.08 -3.78 26.15
N CYS A 252 8.58 -3.50 24.94
CA CYS A 252 9.81 -4.13 24.48
C CYS A 252 11.04 -3.49 25.16
N THR A 253 12.12 -4.28 25.29
CA THR A 253 13.37 -3.86 25.95
C THR A 253 13.94 -2.55 25.39
N LYS A 254 13.80 -2.31 24.08
CA LYS A 254 14.25 -1.08 23.43
C LYS A 254 13.44 0.14 23.82
N CYS A 255 12.12 0.01 23.93
CA CYS A 255 11.26 1.10 24.38
C CYS A 255 11.54 1.43 25.84
N ILE A 256 11.73 0.41 26.70
CA ILE A 256 12.14 0.57 28.10
C ILE A 256 13.48 1.32 28.19
N ALA A 257 14.51 0.84 27.48
CA ALA A 257 15.85 1.46 27.51
C ALA A 257 15.84 2.92 27.04
N LYS A 258 15.00 3.25 26.05
CA LYS A 258 14.84 4.62 25.54
C LYS A 258 13.84 5.46 26.33
N LYS A 259 13.25 4.92 27.41
CA LYS A 259 12.18 5.56 28.20
C LYS A 259 11.03 6.09 27.31
N LYS A 260 10.64 5.31 26.29
CA LYS A 260 9.54 5.63 25.38
C LYS A 260 8.35 4.71 25.63
N VAL A 261 7.15 5.25 25.48
CA VAL A 261 5.90 4.47 25.55
C VAL A 261 5.87 3.48 24.39
N CYS A 262 5.77 2.18 24.72
CA CYS A 262 5.68 1.13 23.73
C CYS A 262 4.23 0.98 23.30
N ARG A 263 3.88 1.36 22.07
CA ARG A 263 2.50 1.19 21.54
C ARG A 263 2.43 0.07 20.51
N ILE A 264 1.37 -0.73 20.58
CA ILE A 264 1.04 -1.83 19.64
C ILE A 264 -0.36 -1.61 19.06
N TYR A 265 -0.72 -2.34 18.01
CA TYR A 265 -2.11 -2.32 17.53
C TYR A 265 -3.08 -2.79 18.60
N HIS A 266 -4.26 -2.21 18.60
CA HIS A 266 -5.35 -2.65 19.46
C HIS A 266 -5.77 -4.09 19.08
N PRO A 267 -5.80 -5.05 20.03
CA PRO A 267 -6.09 -6.46 19.73
C PRO A 267 -7.44 -6.70 19.03
N ALA A 268 -8.47 -5.90 19.30
CA ALA A 268 -9.76 -6.01 18.59
C ALA A 268 -9.70 -5.73 17.08
N LEU A 269 -8.60 -5.18 16.54
CA LEU A 269 -8.39 -5.05 15.09
C LEU A 269 -7.93 -6.36 14.46
N GLU A 270 -7.35 -7.27 15.25
CA GLU A 270 -7.09 -8.65 14.83
C GLU A 270 -8.43 -9.39 14.86
N LYS A 271 -9.17 -9.37 13.73
CA LYS A 271 -10.49 -10.01 13.64
C LYS A 271 -10.42 -11.43 14.25
N PRO A 272 -11.28 -11.79 15.23
CA PRO A 272 -11.34 -13.15 15.70
C PRO A 272 -11.74 -14.06 14.53
N ALA A 273 -11.05 -15.18 14.36
CA ALA A 273 -11.21 -16.11 13.25
C ALA A 273 -12.58 -16.84 13.20
N SER A 274 -13.58 -16.39 13.95
CA SER A 274 -14.74 -17.21 14.28
C SER A 274 -15.95 -16.37 14.66
N SER A 275 -16.81 -16.10 13.68
CA SER A 275 -18.27 -16.11 13.89
C SER A 275 -19.00 -16.34 12.57
N ILE A 276 -19.44 -17.58 12.39
CA ILE A 276 -20.64 -18.00 11.65
C ILE A 276 -20.59 -17.90 10.10
N GLY A 277 -20.29 -19.05 9.48
CA GLY A 277 -20.98 -19.50 8.27
C GLY A 277 -20.41 -19.16 6.90
N ALA A 278 -19.70 -18.05 6.74
CA ALA A 278 -18.96 -17.74 5.50
C ALA A 278 -17.49 -17.57 5.85
N LYS A 279 -16.58 -18.07 5.00
CA LYS A 279 -15.14 -17.76 5.08
C LYS A 279 -14.89 -16.46 4.30
N PRO A 280 -14.99 -15.24 4.89
CA PRO A 280 -14.13 -14.20 4.38
C PRO A 280 -12.71 -14.71 4.61
N ALA A 281 -11.90 -14.75 3.56
CA ALA A 281 -10.47 -15.00 3.73
C ALA A 281 -10.02 -14.05 4.84
N PRO A 282 -9.46 -14.55 5.96
CA PRO A 282 -9.00 -13.68 7.01
C PRO A 282 -8.09 -12.66 6.33
N VAL A 283 -8.33 -11.37 6.57
CA VAL A 283 -7.24 -10.41 6.43
C VAL A 283 -6.27 -10.89 7.51
N LYS A 284 -5.42 -11.84 7.14
CA LYS A 284 -4.28 -12.26 7.91
C LYS A 284 -3.41 -11.02 7.92
N LEU A 285 -3.69 -10.14 8.87
CA LEU A 285 -2.82 -9.09 9.37
C LEU A 285 -1.64 -9.79 10.09
N LEU A 286 -1.07 -10.83 9.45
CA LEU A 286 0.02 -11.64 9.92
C LEU A 286 1.19 -10.69 10.21
N GLY A 287 1.44 -10.47 11.50
CA GLY A 287 2.53 -9.62 11.95
C GLY A 287 2.16 -8.17 12.26
N LEU A 288 0.87 -7.79 12.36
CA LEU A 288 0.50 -6.48 12.91
C LEU A 288 0.66 -6.39 14.44
N GLY A 289 0.35 -7.44 15.21
CA GLY A 289 0.45 -7.36 16.68
C GLY A 289 1.87 -7.39 17.26
N ALA A 290 2.85 -8.02 16.59
CA ALA A 290 4.11 -8.38 17.25
C ALA A 290 5.14 -7.23 17.40
N THR A 291 5.05 -6.18 16.57
CA THR A 291 6.04 -5.09 16.57
C THR A 291 5.39 -3.76 16.93
N CYS A 292 5.96 -3.08 17.92
CA CYS A 292 5.52 -1.76 18.34
C CYS A 292 5.84 -0.69 17.27
N ALA A 293 5.17 0.46 17.35
CA ALA A 293 5.34 1.57 16.40
C ALA A 293 6.82 1.95 16.20
N ALA A 294 7.57 2.11 17.29
CA ALA A 294 8.98 2.50 17.24
C ALA A 294 9.86 1.42 16.58
N CYS A 295 9.63 0.14 16.85
CA CYS A 295 10.42 -0.95 16.28
C CYS A 295 10.13 -1.17 14.79
N ARG A 296 8.91 -0.86 14.32
CA ARG A 296 8.53 -0.97 12.90
C ARG A 296 9.34 -0.05 12.00
N VAL A 297 9.46 1.22 12.36
CA VAL A 297 10.14 2.24 11.53
C VAL A 297 11.65 2.01 11.49
N ASN A 298 12.23 1.64 12.62
CA ASN A 298 13.68 1.46 12.76
C ASN A 298 14.20 0.10 12.26
N GLY A 299 13.36 -0.71 11.61
CA GLY A 299 13.78 -2.00 11.04
C GLY A 299 14.13 -3.08 12.06
N PHE A 300 13.76 -2.92 13.33
CA PHE A 300 14.10 -3.86 14.40
C PHE A 300 13.16 -5.06 14.49
N GLY A 301 12.51 -5.43 13.38
CA GLY A 301 11.36 -6.35 13.33
C GLY A 301 11.58 -7.70 14.01
N GLU A 302 12.81 -8.18 14.09
CA GLU A 302 13.16 -9.48 14.68
C GLU A 302 13.51 -9.42 16.18
N LYS A 303 13.70 -8.23 16.75
CA LYS A 303 14.20 -8.04 18.13
C LYS A 303 13.26 -7.22 19.01
N CYS A 304 12.00 -7.04 18.61
CA CYS A 304 10.97 -6.56 19.54
C CYS A 304 10.60 -7.71 20.49
N ARG A 305 11.57 -8.16 21.28
CA ARG A 305 11.33 -9.11 22.36
C ARG A 305 10.59 -8.34 23.43
N ILE A 306 9.34 -8.70 23.58
CA ILE A 306 8.54 -8.40 24.76
C ILE A 306 9.38 -8.86 25.95
N ALA A 307 9.55 -8.00 26.96
CA ALA A 307 10.19 -8.42 28.20
C ALA A 307 9.30 -9.52 28.80
N GLU A 308 9.83 -10.73 28.92
CA GLU A 308 9.19 -11.85 29.63
C GLU A 308 9.25 -11.63 31.15
#